data_AF-A0A8Q3WKV5-F1
#
_entry.id   AF-A0A8Q3WKV5-F1
#
_cell.length_a   1.000
_cell.length_b   1.000
_cell.length_c   1.000
_cell.angle_alpha   90.00
_cell.angle_beta   90.00
_cell.angle_gamma   90.00
#
_symmetry.space_group_name_H-M   'P 1'
#
loop_
_entity.id
_entity.type
_entity.pdbx_description
1 polymer ?
#
loop_
_entity_poly.entity_id
_entity_poly.type
_entity_poly.pdbx_seq_one_letter_code
_entity_poly.pdbx_strand_id
1 'polypeptide(L)'
;KLRVLQRKLEEHEESLVGRAQVVDLLQQELTAAEQRNQILSQQLQQMEAEHNTLRNTVETEREESKILLEKMELEVAERKLSFHNLQEEMHHLLEQFEQAGQAQAELESRYSALEQKHKAEMEEKTSHILSLQKTGQELQSACDALKDQNSKLLQDKNEQAVQSAQTIQQLEDQLQQKSKEISQFLNRLPLQQHETASQTSFPDVYNEGTQAVTEENIASLQKRVVELENEKGALLLSSIELEELKAENEKLSSQITLLEAQNRTGEADREVSEISIVDIANKRSSSAEESGQDVLENTFSQKHKELSVLLLEMKEAQEEIAFLKLQLQGKRAEEADHEVLDQKEMKQMEGLNMTSRFGSPRPRQRSSFSRRSVILYRGKTKNFCPS
;
A
#
# COMPACT_ATOMS: atom_id res chain seq x y z
N LYS A 1 -146.01 -8.69 10.58
CA LYS A 1 -145.02 -9.15 9.57
C LYS A 1 -144.18 -7.98 9.03
N LEU A 2 -144.76 -6.88 8.54
CA LEU A 2 -144.04 -5.72 7.99
C LEU A 2 -143.01 -5.06 8.94
N ARG A 3 -143.40 -4.71 10.18
CA ARG A 3 -142.50 -4.08 11.17
C ARG A 3 -141.25 -4.91 11.54
N VAL A 4 -141.37 -6.24 11.50
CA VAL A 4 -140.26 -7.16 11.79
C VAL A 4 -139.27 -7.20 10.63
N LEU A 5 -139.75 -7.11 9.39
CA LEU A 5 -138.89 -7.01 8.21
C LEU A 5 -138.16 -5.67 8.16
N GLN A 6 -138.82 -4.58 8.56
CA GLN A 6 -138.20 -3.25 8.62
C GLN A 6 -137.07 -3.18 9.65
N ARG A 7 -137.28 -3.66 10.89
CA ARG A 7 -136.21 -3.71 11.89
C ARG A 7 -135.03 -4.56 11.43
N LYS A 8 -135.29 -5.70 10.79
CA LYS A 8 -134.23 -6.54 10.22
C LYS A 8 -133.46 -5.82 9.12
N LEU A 9 -134.14 -5.03 8.30
CA LEU A 9 -133.49 -4.21 7.27
C LEU A 9 -132.58 -3.15 7.91
N GLU A 10 -133.08 -2.42 8.91
CA GLU A 10 -132.32 -1.41 9.66
C GLU A 10 -131.08 -2.02 10.35
N GLU A 11 -131.24 -3.16 11.04
CA GLU A 11 -130.13 -3.90 11.65
C GLU A 11 -129.08 -4.37 10.61
N HIS A 12 -129.54 -4.80 9.42
CA HIS A 12 -128.65 -5.16 8.33
C HIS A 12 -127.92 -3.96 7.72
N GLU A 13 -128.58 -2.80 7.61
CA GLU A 13 -127.99 -1.54 7.15
C GLU A 13 -126.93 -1.04 8.15
N GLU A 14 -127.24 -1.03 9.45
CA GLU A 14 -126.28 -0.67 10.50
C GLU A 14 -125.08 -1.63 10.52
N SER A 15 -125.33 -2.94 10.39
CA SER A 15 -124.26 -3.95 10.27
C SER A 15 -123.41 -3.75 9.00
N LEU A 16 -124.03 -3.35 7.89
CA LEU A 16 -123.31 -3.07 6.65
C LEU A 16 -122.44 -1.81 6.78
N VAL A 17 -122.96 -0.75 7.41
CA VAL A 17 -122.21 0.49 7.68
C VAL A 17 -121.02 0.20 8.61
N GLY A 18 -121.23 -0.57 9.69
CA GLY A 18 -120.12 -0.97 10.57
C GLY A 18 -119.05 -1.79 9.85
N ARG A 19 -119.44 -2.71 8.97
CA ARG A 19 -118.48 -3.45 8.11
C ARG A 19 -117.73 -2.52 7.16
N ALA A 20 -118.40 -1.55 6.54
CA ALA A 20 -117.76 -0.60 5.64
C ALA A 20 -116.68 0.23 6.36
N GLN A 21 -116.99 0.73 7.57
CA GLN A 21 -116.02 1.46 8.39
C GLN A 21 -114.78 0.62 8.74
N VAL A 22 -114.96 -0.66 9.07
CA VAL A 22 -113.82 -1.57 9.32
C VAL A 22 -112.98 -1.77 8.06
N VAL A 23 -113.63 -1.94 6.89
CA VAL A 23 -112.92 -2.05 5.61
C VAL A 23 -112.11 -0.79 5.30
N ASP A 24 -112.67 0.40 5.54
CA ASP A 24 -111.97 1.67 5.33
C ASP A 24 -110.73 1.79 6.24
N LEU A 25 -110.85 1.39 7.52
CA LEU A 25 -109.72 1.36 8.45
C LEU A 25 -108.63 0.37 8.01
N LEU A 26 -109.01 -0.85 7.62
CA LEU A 26 -108.06 -1.85 7.13
C LEU A 26 -107.35 -1.39 5.85
N GLN A 27 -108.04 -0.66 4.97
CA GLN A 27 -107.43 -0.10 3.76
C GLN A 27 -106.40 0.99 4.10
N GLN A 28 -106.68 1.84 5.10
CA GLN A 28 -105.72 2.84 5.59
C GLN A 28 -104.50 2.18 6.24
N GLU A 29 -104.69 1.15 7.06
CA GLU A 29 -103.59 0.42 7.68
C GLU A 29 -102.73 -0.32 6.64
N LEU A 30 -103.36 -0.96 5.66
CA LEU A 30 -102.68 -1.64 4.56
C LEU A 30 -101.81 -0.65 3.77
N THR A 31 -102.38 0.47 3.33
CA THR A 31 -101.63 1.49 2.57
C THR A 31 -100.49 2.10 3.38
N ALA A 32 -100.69 2.36 4.68
CA ALA A 32 -99.62 2.83 5.56
C ALA A 32 -98.52 1.76 5.76
N ALA A 33 -98.89 0.48 5.86
CA ALA A 33 -97.93 -0.62 5.92
C ALA A 33 -97.14 -0.79 4.62
N GLU A 34 -97.80 -0.68 3.47
CA GLU A 34 -97.16 -0.70 2.14
C GLU A 34 -96.16 0.45 1.99
N GLN A 35 -96.52 1.66 2.38
CA GLN A 35 -95.60 2.81 2.35
C GLN A 35 -94.39 2.60 3.27
N ARG A 36 -94.60 2.09 4.48
CA ARG A 36 -93.47 1.76 5.39
C ARG A 36 -92.57 0.68 4.78
N ASN A 37 -93.12 -0.36 4.18
CA ASN A 37 -92.36 -1.41 3.51
C ASN A 37 -91.54 -0.85 2.34
N GLN A 38 -92.10 0.08 1.56
CA GLN A 38 -91.37 0.74 0.47
C GLN A 38 -90.17 1.55 1.00
N ILE A 39 -90.36 2.34 2.07
CA ILE A 39 -89.26 3.11 2.69
C ILE A 39 -88.18 2.17 3.23
N LEU A 40 -88.56 1.10 3.94
CA LEU A 40 -87.61 0.12 4.46
C LEU A 40 -86.84 -0.58 3.33
N SER A 41 -87.51 -0.91 2.23
CA SER A 41 -86.85 -1.50 1.05
C SER A 41 -85.81 -0.55 0.44
N GLN A 42 -86.11 0.75 0.36
CA GLN A 42 -85.16 1.75 -0.13
C GLN A 42 -83.97 1.90 0.81
N GLN A 43 -84.20 1.93 2.13
CA GLN A 43 -83.14 1.98 3.13
C GLN A 43 -82.24 0.74 3.08
N LEU A 44 -82.80 -0.45 2.88
CA LEU A 44 -82.02 -1.67 2.72
C LEU A 44 -81.15 -1.63 1.46
N GLN A 45 -81.70 -1.17 0.33
CA GLN A 45 -80.92 -1.01 -0.91
C GLN A 45 -79.79 0.01 -0.75
N GLN A 46 -80.04 1.12 -0.05
CA GLN A 46 -79.02 2.12 0.24
C GLN A 46 -77.92 1.54 1.14
N MET A 47 -78.28 0.88 2.24
CA MET A 47 -77.32 0.23 3.14
C MET A 47 -76.51 -0.86 2.44
N GLU A 48 -77.11 -1.60 1.51
CA GLU A 48 -76.41 -2.60 0.71
C GLU A 48 -75.40 -1.95 -0.25
N ALA A 49 -75.75 -0.83 -0.89
CA ALA A 49 -74.84 -0.08 -1.74
C ALA A 49 -73.67 0.52 -0.94
N GLU A 50 -73.95 1.11 0.23
CA GLU A 50 -72.93 1.62 1.15
C GLU A 50 -72.01 0.48 1.64
N HIS A 51 -72.58 -0.66 2.04
CA HIS A 51 -71.82 -1.83 2.45
C HIS A 51 -70.93 -2.36 1.32
N ASN A 52 -71.43 -2.43 0.09
CA ASN A 52 -70.64 -2.85 -1.07
C ASN A 52 -69.50 -1.88 -1.36
N THR A 53 -69.75 -0.56 -1.23
CA THR A 53 -68.71 0.46 -1.39
C THR A 53 -67.62 0.31 -0.32
N LEU A 54 -68.02 0.20 0.95
CA LEU A 54 -67.08 -0.03 2.06
C LEU A 54 -66.31 -1.35 1.91
N ARG A 55 -66.95 -2.41 1.42
CA ARG A 55 -66.27 -3.68 1.18
C ARG A 55 -65.14 -3.50 0.15
N ASN A 56 -65.45 -2.85 -0.97
CA ASN A 56 -64.49 -2.61 -2.04
C ASN A 56 -63.32 -1.73 -1.55
N THR A 57 -63.58 -0.66 -0.78
CA THR A 57 -62.50 0.19 -0.26
C THR A 57 -61.60 -0.55 0.72
N VAL A 58 -62.15 -1.40 1.59
CA VAL A 58 -61.33 -2.19 2.51
C VAL A 58 -60.53 -3.25 1.75
N GLU A 59 -61.08 -3.82 0.67
CA GLU A 59 -60.33 -4.74 -0.21
C GLU A 59 -59.16 -4.05 -0.92
N THR A 60 -59.35 -2.82 -1.43
CA THR A 60 -58.25 -2.06 -2.04
C THR A 60 -57.16 -1.68 -1.03
N GLU A 61 -57.54 -1.19 0.15
CA GLU A 61 -56.58 -0.87 1.22
C GLU A 61 -55.77 -2.08 1.70
N ARG A 62 -56.39 -3.27 1.70
CA ARG A 62 -55.68 -4.52 2.02
C ARG A 62 -54.63 -4.86 0.97
N GLU A 63 -54.94 -4.70 -0.31
CA GLU A 63 -53.97 -4.95 -1.38
C GLU A 63 -52.86 -3.90 -1.36
N GLU A 64 -53.18 -2.62 -1.15
CA GLU A 64 -52.18 -1.56 -1.00
C GLU A 64 -51.25 -1.82 0.20
N SER A 65 -51.81 -2.24 1.34
CA SER A 65 -51.03 -2.62 2.53
C SER A 65 -50.11 -3.80 2.25
N LYS A 66 -50.57 -4.79 1.48
CA LYS A 66 -49.77 -5.96 1.09
C LYS A 66 -48.61 -5.55 0.17
N ILE A 67 -48.88 -4.74 -0.85
CA ILE A 67 -47.84 -4.20 -1.76
C ILE A 67 -46.80 -3.39 -0.97
N LEU A 68 -47.25 -2.55 -0.03
CA LEU A 68 -46.35 -1.76 0.81
C LEU A 68 -45.46 -2.65 1.69
N LEU A 69 -46.02 -3.71 2.26
CA LEU A 69 -45.26 -4.68 3.05
C LEU A 69 -44.21 -5.39 2.19
N GLU A 70 -44.57 -5.90 1.02
CA GLU A 70 -43.65 -6.56 0.09
C GLU A 70 -42.51 -5.61 -0.34
N LYS A 71 -42.83 -4.34 -0.62
CA LYS A 71 -41.83 -3.31 -0.94
C LYS A 71 -40.85 -3.08 0.22
N MET A 72 -41.36 -2.99 1.44
CA MET A 72 -40.52 -2.81 2.63
C MET A 72 -39.62 -4.02 2.87
N GLU A 73 -40.12 -5.24 2.67
CA GLU A 73 -39.33 -6.47 2.77
C GLU A 73 -38.18 -6.51 1.75
N LEU A 74 -38.45 -6.12 0.50
CA LEU A 74 -37.43 -6.02 -0.55
C LEU A 74 -36.37 -4.97 -0.20
N GLU A 75 -36.78 -3.78 0.24
CA GLU A 75 -35.85 -2.71 0.62
C GLU A 75 -34.96 -3.13 1.82
N VAL A 76 -35.50 -3.90 2.76
CA VAL A 76 -34.72 -4.49 3.85
C VAL A 76 -33.74 -5.53 3.34
N ALA A 77 -34.12 -6.36 2.36
CA ALA A 77 -33.22 -7.34 1.76
C ALA A 77 -32.07 -6.65 0.99
N GLU A 78 -32.37 -5.62 0.20
CA GLU A 78 -31.37 -4.82 -0.52
C GLU A 78 -30.37 -4.16 0.44
N ARG A 79 -30.85 -3.55 1.54
CA ARG A 79 -29.98 -2.98 2.57
C ARG A 79 -29.10 -4.01 3.26
N LYS A 80 -29.60 -5.23 3.49
CA LYS A 80 -28.81 -6.32 4.08
C LYS A 80 -27.70 -6.76 3.15
N LEU A 81 -28.00 -6.90 1.85
CA LEU A 81 -27.01 -7.27 0.84
C LEU A 81 -25.95 -6.18 0.67
N SER A 82 -26.36 -4.91 0.58
CA SER A 82 -25.40 -3.80 0.46
C SER A 82 -24.50 -3.66 1.69
N PHE A 83 -25.05 -3.85 2.89
CA PHE A 83 -24.26 -3.88 4.12
C PHE A 83 -23.25 -5.03 4.12
N HIS A 84 -23.66 -6.23 3.72
CA HIS A 84 -22.77 -7.37 3.64
C HIS A 84 -21.62 -7.15 2.66
N ASN A 85 -21.91 -6.65 1.45
CA ASN A 85 -20.90 -6.31 0.45
C ASN A 85 -19.91 -5.27 0.98
N LEU A 86 -20.40 -4.21 1.63
CA LEU A 86 -19.53 -3.19 2.22
C LEU A 86 -18.65 -3.76 3.35
N GLN A 87 -19.19 -4.67 4.15
CA GLN A 87 -18.42 -5.36 5.19
C GLN A 87 -17.31 -6.22 4.58
N GLU A 88 -17.60 -6.95 3.50
CA GLU A 88 -16.61 -7.71 2.76
C GLU A 88 -15.52 -6.81 2.17
N GLU A 89 -15.88 -5.72 1.49
CA GLU A 89 -14.93 -4.74 0.96
C GLU A 89 -14.02 -4.19 2.07
N MET A 90 -14.58 -3.85 3.23
CA MET A 90 -13.81 -3.40 4.39
C MET A 90 -12.82 -4.47 4.87
N HIS A 91 -13.23 -5.74 4.91
CA HIS A 91 -12.36 -6.84 5.31
C HIS A 91 -11.20 -7.05 4.31
N HIS A 92 -11.49 -7.02 3.01
CA HIS A 92 -10.45 -7.09 1.98
C HIS A 92 -9.47 -5.92 2.08
N LEU A 93 -9.96 -4.71 2.33
CA LEU A 93 -9.11 -3.53 2.46
C LEU A 93 -8.23 -3.58 3.71
N LEU A 94 -8.76 -4.10 4.82
CA LEU A 94 -7.99 -4.35 6.05
C LEU A 94 -6.89 -5.38 5.82
N GLU A 95 -7.20 -6.48 5.12
CA GLU A 95 -6.22 -7.50 4.77
C GLU A 95 -5.11 -6.93 3.88
N GLN A 96 -5.47 -6.14 2.86
CA GLN A 96 -4.49 -5.45 2.02
C GLN A 96 -3.61 -4.49 2.82
N PHE A 97 -4.18 -3.75 3.76
CA PHE A 97 -3.42 -2.86 4.63
C PHE A 97 -2.43 -3.63 5.52
N GLU A 98 -2.85 -4.77 6.07
CA GLU A 98 -1.97 -5.64 6.86
C GLU A 98 -0.82 -6.19 6.00
N GLN A 99 -1.13 -6.70 4.81
CA GLN A 99 -0.12 -7.22 3.87
C GLN A 99 0.87 -6.12 3.43
N ALA A 100 0.38 -4.91 3.12
CA ALA A 100 1.22 -3.77 2.78
C ALA A 100 2.13 -3.37 3.96
N GLY A 101 1.60 -3.37 5.19
CA GLY A 101 2.38 -3.12 6.40
C GLY A 101 3.48 -4.15 6.63
N GLN A 102 3.19 -5.43 6.39
CA GLN A 102 4.19 -6.51 6.47
C GLN A 102 5.30 -6.33 5.41
N ALA A 103 4.92 -6.06 4.15
CA ALA A 103 5.86 -5.82 3.07
C ALA A 103 6.75 -4.58 3.33
N GLN A 104 6.17 -3.51 3.90
CA GLN A 104 6.92 -2.33 4.30
C GLN A 104 7.95 -2.65 5.40
N ALA A 105 7.54 -3.36 6.45
CA ALA A 105 8.45 -3.75 7.53
C ALA A 105 9.59 -4.65 7.03
N GLU A 106 9.31 -5.56 6.10
CA GLU A 106 10.33 -6.39 5.45
C GLU A 106 11.31 -5.53 4.64
N LEU A 107 10.82 -4.58 3.85
CA LEU A 107 11.66 -3.68 3.07
C LEU A 107 12.55 -2.80 3.96
N GLU A 108 11.99 -2.23 5.03
CA GLU A 108 12.75 -1.44 6.01
C GLU A 108 13.84 -2.27 6.70
N SER A 109 13.55 -3.54 7.02
CA SER A 109 14.53 -4.47 7.56
C SER A 109 15.67 -4.75 6.57
N ARG A 110 15.34 -5.03 5.30
CA ARG A 110 16.33 -5.25 4.23
C ARG A 110 17.19 -4.01 3.99
N TYR A 111 16.59 -2.83 3.98
CA TYR A 111 17.31 -1.56 3.81
C TYR A 111 18.29 -1.35 4.97
N SER A 112 17.84 -1.53 6.21
CA SER A 112 18.68 -1.40 7.40
C SER A 112 19.85 -2.39 7.39
N ALA A 113 19.60 -3.64 7.01
CA ALA A 113 20.66 -4.66 6.89
C ALA A 113 21.69 -4.29 5.81
N LEU A 114 21.23 -3.78 4.67
CA LEU A 114 22.11 -3.32 3.59
C LEU A 114 22.96 -2.12 4.01
N GLU A 115 22.35 -1.15 4.71
CA GLU A 115 23.07 0.01 5.24
C GLU A 115 24.14 -0.41 6.25
N GLN A 116 23.84 -1.33 7.17
CA GLN A 116 24.84 -1.87 8.11
C GLN A 116 25.97 -2.61 7.40
N LYS A 117 25.64 -3.41 6.36
CA LYS A 117 26.65 -4.11 5.55
C LYS A 117 27.57 -3.10 4.85
N HIS A 118 27.01 -2.08 4.22
CA HIS A 118 27.79 -1.04 3.56
C HIS A 118 28.70 -0.31 4.55
N LYS A 119 28.17 0.04 5.72
CA LYS A 119 28.96 0.68 6.78
C LYS A 119 30.15 -0.19 7.20
N ALA A 120 29.93 -1.47 7.46
CA ALA A 120 31.00 -2.41 7.82
C ALA A 120 32.05 -2.55 6.71
N GLU A 121 31.63 -2.62 5.44
CA GLU A 121 32.54 -2.67 4.29
C GLU A 121 33.40 -1.39 4.19
N MET A 122 32.81 -0.22 4.44
CA MET A 122 33.55 1.04 4.44
C MET A 122 34.56 1.14 5.58
N GLU A 123 34.21 0.63 6.77
CA GLU A 123 35.13 0.53 7.92
C GLU A 123 36.31 -0.42 7.63
N GLU A 124 36.04 -1.56 6.97
CA GLU A 124 37.07 -2.51 6.54
C GLU A 124 38.02 -1.88 5.51
N LYS A 125 37.47 -1.26 4.45
CA LYS A 125 38.27 -0.57 3.43
C LYS A 125 39.12 0.54 4.03
N THR A 126 38.57 1.30 4.98
CA THR A 126 39.31 2.35 5.69
C THR A 126 40.48 1.75 6.49
N SER A 127 40.25 0.65 7.19
CA SER A 127 41.29 -0.07 7.95
C SER A 127 42.38 -0.61 7.01
N HIS A 128 42.00 -1.14 5.86
CA HIS A 128 42.95 -1.62 4.85
C HIS A 128 43.81 -0.49 4.28
N ILE A 129 43.21 0.66 3.93
CA ILE A 129 43.94 1.84 3.47
C ILE A 129 44.95 2.30 4.52
N LEU A 130 44.57 2.36 5.80
CA LEU A 130 45.48 2.73 6.89
C LEU A 130 46.66 1.75 7.01
N SER A 131 46.40 0.44 6.89
CA SER A 131 47.45 -0.57 6.89
C SER A 131 48.42 -0.37 5.71
N LEU A 132 47.89 -0.17 4.50
CA LEU A 132 48.70 0.06 3.31
C LEU A 132 49.54 1.33 3.45
N GLN A 133 48.97 2.43 3.95
CA GLN A 133 49.71 3.67 4.22
C GLN A 133 50.87 3.45 5.19
N LYS A 134 50.63 2.70 6.28
CA LYS A 134 51.68 2.35 7.24
C LYS A 134 52.80 1.55 6.58
N THR A 135 52.48 0.50 5.82
CA THR A 135 53.49 -0.28 5.10
C THR A 135 54.25 0.55 4.07
N GLY A 136 53.56 1.49 3.39
CA GLY A 136 54.20 2.43 2.46
C GLY A 136 55.19 3.37 3.16
N GLN A 137 54.85 3.88 4.36
CA GLN A 137 55.75 4.69 5.17
C GLN A 137 56.97 3.90 5.67
N GLU A 138 56.77 2.64 6.08
CA GLU A 138 57.85 1.74 6.49
C GLU A 138 58.81 1.46 5.32
N LEU A 139 58.27 1.18 4.12
CA LEU A 139 59.06 1.00 2.90
C LEU A 139 59.82 2.26 2.51
N GLN A 140 59.18 3.44 2.57
CA GLN A 140 59.85 4.70 2.29
C GLN A 140 61.01 4.94 3.27
N SER A 141 60.79 4.71 4.56
CA SER A 141 61.84 4.82 5.59
C SER A 141 63.00 3.86 5.33
N ALA A 142 62.71 2.62 4.89
CA ALA A 142 63.73 1.65 4.52
C ALA A 142 64.51 2.06 3.26
N CYS A 143 63.82 2.59 2.24
CA CYS A 143 64.44 3.15 1.04
C CYS A 143 65.39 4.31 1.37
N ASP A 144 64.96 5.23 2.23
CA ASP A 144 65.78 6.36 2.67
C ASP A 144 67.02 5.86 3.45
N ALA A 145 66.85 4.89 4.36
CA ALA A 145 67.98 4.27 5.07
C ALA A 145 68.97 3.55 4.14
N LEU A 146 68.48 2.82 3.13
CA LEU A 146 69.32 2.17 2.11
C LEU A 146 70.04 3.20 1.23
N LYS A 147 69.38 4.31 0.89
CA LYS A 147 69.99 5.41 0.14
C LYS A 147 71.11 6.07 0.93
N ASP A 148 70.93 6.26 2.23
CA ASP A 148 71.96 6.78 3.13
C ASP A 148 73.14 5.80 3.24
N GLN A 149 72.87 4.50 3.39
CA GLN A 149 73.92 3.47 3.40
C GLN A 149 74.70 3.42 2.08
N ASN A 150 74.02 3.47 0.93
CA ASN A 150 74.68 3.51 -0.38
C ASN A 150 75.54 4.77 -0.55
N SER A 151 75.05 5.93 -0.10
CA SER A 151 75.80 7.18 -0.16
C SER A 151 77.07 7.10 0.68
N LYS A 152 76.98 6.51 1.89
CA LYS A 152 78.12 6.26 2.78
C LYS A 152 79.13 5.29 2.17
N LEU A 153 78.67 4.15 1.64
CA LEU A 153 79.55 3.17 0.97
C LEU A 153 80.26 3.76 -0.25
N LEU A 154 79.59 4.62 -1.02
CA LEU A 154 80.19 5.32 -2.14
C LEU A 154 81.30 6.28 -1.70
N GLN A 155 81.06 7.02 -0.61
CA GLN A 155 82.08 7.87 0.01
C GLN A 155 83.28 7.04 0.48
N ASP A 156 83.04 6.00 1.27
CA ASP A 156 84.09 5.10 1.80
C ASP A 156 84.92 4.50 0.65
N LYS A 157 84.26 4.05 -0.43
CA LYS A 157 84.92 3.53 -1.64
C LYS A 157 85.78 4.58 -2.33
N ASN A 158 85.30 5.82 -2.45
CA ASN A 158 86.09 6.90 -3.05
C ASN A 158 87.30 7.25 -2.18
N GLU A 159 87.13 7.33 -0.86
CA GLU A 159 88.24 7.53 0.09
C GLU A 159 89.27 6.41 -0.02
N GLN A 160 88.82 5.15 -0.07
CA GLN A 160 89.69 3.99 -0.28
C GLN A 160 90.40 4.04 -1.65
N ALA A 161 89.71 4.44 -2.72
CA ALA A 161 90.30 4.59 -4.05
C ALA A 161 91.39 5.67 -4.06
N VAL A 162 91.18 6.79 -3.36
CA VAL A 162 92.19 7.85 -3.18
C VAL A 162 93.40 7.32 -2.40
N GLN A 163 93.19 6.63 -1.28
CA GLN A 163 94.27 6.02 -0.50
C GLN A 163 95.04 4.97 -1.33
N SER A 164 94.33 4.15 -2.10
CA SER A 164 94.94 3.17 -3.01
C SER A 164 95.76 3.85 -4.10
N ALA A 165 95.23 4.90 -4.73
CA ALA A 165 95.96 5.67 -5.76
C ALA A 165 97.22 6.32 -5.17
N GLN A 166 97.15 6.88 -3.96
CA GLN A 166 98.32 7.41 -3.25
C GLN A 166 99.37 6.33 -2.96
N THR A 167 98.92 5.15 -2.52
CA THR A 167 99.82 4.02 -2.25
C THR A 167 100.48 3.52 -3.54
N ILE A 168 99.73 3.40 -4.63
CA ILE A 168 100.25 3.03 -5.95
C ILE A 168 101.27 4.07 -6.41
N GLN A 169 100.97 5.37 -6.32
CA GLN A 169 101.92 6.44 -6.67
C GLN A 169 103.22 6.34 -5.85
N GLN A 170 103.12 6.10 -4.54
CA GLN A 170 104.30 5.90 -3.69
C GLN A 170 105.12 4.67 -4.13
N LEU A 171 104.46 3.57 -4.48
CA LEU A 171 105.12 2.38 -4.99
C LEU A 171 105.74 2.62 -6.36
N GLU A 172 105.08 3.34 -7.26
CA GLU A 172 105.59 3.75 -8.57
C GLU A 172 106.82 4.66 -8.42
N ASP A 173 106.77 5.64 -7.52
CA ASP A 173 107.89 6.54 -7.22
C ASP A 173 109.08 5.74 -6.66
N GLN A 174 108.82 4.79 -5.75
CA GLN A 174 109.84 3.87 -5.24
C GLN A 174 110.41 2.99 -6.35
N LEU A 175 109.56 2.48 -7.27
CA LEU A 175 109.98 1.64 -8.38
C LEU A 175 110.79 2.44 -9.40
N GLN A 176 110.42 3.70 -9.69
CA GLN A 176 111.21 4.61 -10.51
C GLN A 176 112.54 4.96 -9.84
N GLN A 177 112.56 5.18 -8.52
CA GLN A 177 113.79 5.41 -7.78
C GLN A 177 114.70 4.18 -7.84
N LYS A 178 114.16 2.98 -7.63
CA LYS A 178 114.88 1.71 -7.79
C LYS A 178 115.34 1.49 -9.23
N SER A 179 114.54 1.84 -10.22
CA SER A 179 114.90 1.79 -11.64
C SER A 179 116.04 2.76 -11.98
N LYS A 180 116.06 3.97 -11.37
CA LYS A 180 117.18 4.92 -11.46
C LYS A 180 118.43 4.36 -10.77
N GLU A 181 118.30 3.75 -9.59
CA GLU A 181 119.41 3.06 -8.92
C GLU A 181 119.97 1.94 -9.82
N ILE A 182 119.11 1.07 -10.38
CA ILE A 182 119.51 0.00 -11.30
C ILE A 182 120.17 0.57 -12.57
N SER A 183 119.62 1.62 -13.16
CA SER A 183 120.21 2.31 -14.32
C SER A 183 121.57 2.94 -13.98
N GLN A 184 121.77 3.43 -12.75
CA GLN A 184 123.07 3.90 -12.27
C GLN A 184 124.05 2.75 -12.04
N PHE A 185 123.58 1.59 -11.56
CA PHE A 185 124.37 0.36 -11.47
C PHE A 185 124.76 -0.18 -12.86
N LEU A 186 123.87 -0.11 -13.85
CA LEU A 186 124.13 -0.52 -15.24
C LEU A 186 125.08 0.44 -15.99
N ASN A 187 125.09 1.74 -15.64
CA ASN A 187 126.05 2.71 -16.18
C ASN A 187 127.48 2.56 -15.62
N ARG A 188 127.73 1.57 -14.75
CA ARG A 188 129.05 1.31 -14.15
C ARG A 188 129.43 -0.17 -14.20
N LEU A 189 129.12 -0.88 -15.28
CA LEU A 189 129.68 -2.22 -15.54
C LEU A 189 129.67 -2.52 -17.05
N PRO A 190 130.77 -3.02 -17.65
CA PRO A 190 130.72 -3.59 -19.00
C PRO A 190 130.23 -5.05 -18.93
N LEU A 191 129.23 -5.34 -19.79
CA LEU A 191 128.87 -6.63 -20.40
C LEU A 191 129.01 -7.91 -19.56
N GLN A 192 127.88 -8.60 -19.34
CA GLN A 192 127.79 -10.02 -19.73
C GLN A 192 126.33 -10.46 -19.96
N GLN A 193 126.09 -11.03 -21.15
CA GLN A 193 124.87 -11.72 -21.55
C GLN A 193 124.59 -12.92 -20.64
N HIS A 194 123.33 -13.16 -20.33
CA HIS A 194 122.81 -14.53 -20.29
C HIS A 194 121.32 -14.54 -20.65
N GLU A 195 121.03 -15.10 -21.83
CA GLU A 195 119.73 -15.67 -22.19
C GLU A 195 119.39 -16.82 -21.23
N THR A 196 118.14 -16.85 -20.75
CA THR A 196 117.38 -18.10 -20.61
C THR A 196 115.89 -17.80 -20.71
N ALA A 197 115.24 -18.54 -21.61
CA ALA A 197 113.82 -18.56 -21.87
C ALA A 197 113.03 -19.27 -20.76
N SER A 198 111.79 -18.84 -20.52
CA SER A 198 110.61 -19.64 -20.11
C SER A 198 109.40 -18.68 -20.15
N GLN A 199 108.50 -18.75 -21.13
CA GLN A 199 107.35 -19.67 -21.23
C GLN A 199 106.30 -19.43 -20.14
N THR A 200 105.13 -18.92 -20.56
CA THR A 200 103.71 -19.23 -20.23
C THR A 200 102.89 -17.93 -20.23
N SER A 201 102.28 -17.55 -21.36
CA SER A 201 100.94 -17.96 -21.86
C SER A 201 99.79 -17.15 -21.24
N PHE A 202 99.23 -16.25 -22.03
CA PHE A 202 97.82 -15.84 -21.96
C PHE A 202 96.91 -17.06 -22.24
N PRO A 203 95.63 -17.01 -21.83
CA PRO A 203 94.64 -16.66 -22.85
C PRO A 203 93.47 -15.81 -22.33
N ASP A 204 92.84 -15.16 -23.31
CA ASP A 204 91.61 -14.38 -23.23
C ASP A 204 90.45 -15.21 -23.85
N VAL A 205 89.29 -15.18 -23.19
CA VAL A 205 87.87 -15.44 -23.56
C VAL A 205 87.45 -16.61 -24.50
N TYR A 206 86.58 -17.52 -24.02
CA TYR A 206 85.12 -17.62 -24.30
C TYR A 206 84.49 -19.00 -23.97
N ASN A 207 83.36 -18.94 -23.24
CA ASN A 207 82.17 -19.82 -23.20
C ASN A 207 82.27 -21.36 -23.20
N GLU A 208 81.88 -21.96 -22.07
CA GLU A 208 80.94 -23.10 -21.89
C GLU A 208 80.84 -23.30 -20.37
N GLY A 209 79.73 -23.11 -19.66
CA GLY A 209 78.36 -23.36 -20.03
C GLY A 209 77.89 -24.75 -19.58
N THR A 210 78.40 -25.34 -18.51
CA THR A 210 77.73 -26.47 -17.82
C THR A 210 78.24 -26.62 -16.39
N GLN A 211 77.32 -26.98 -15.48
CA GLN A 211 77.60 -27.71 -14.24
C GLN A 211 77.87 -26.90 -12.96
N ALA A 212 76.88 -26.11 -12.56
CA ALA A 212 76.55 -25.94 -11.15
C ALA A 212 75.02 -25.97 -11.02
N VAL A 213 74.44 -27.17 -11.14
CA VAL A 213 73.09 -27.43 -10.62
C VAL A 213 73.25 -27.47 -9.11
N THR A 214 73.31 -26.29 -8.49
CA THR A 214 73.27 -26.15 -7.05
C THR A 214 71.87 -26.51 -6.58
N GLU A 215 71.78 -27.15 -5.41
CA GLU A 215 70.55 -27.61 -4.75
C GLU A 215 69.43 -26.54 -4.69
N GLU A 216 69.78 -25.26 -4.82
CA GLU A 216 68.88 -24.12 -4.93
C GLU A 216 67.91 -24.19 -6.12
N ASN A 217 68.34 -24.73 -7.28
CA ASN A 217 67.46 -24.91 -8.44
C ASN A 217 66.45 -26.04 -8.24
N ILE A 218 66.81 -27.09 -7.50
CA ILE A 218 65.90 -28.20 -7.20
C ILE A 218 64.86 -27.75 -6.17
N ALA A 219 65.28 -27.01 -5.14
CA ALA A 219 64.37 -26.44 -4.14
C ALA A 219 63.42 -25.39 -4.76
N SER A 220 63.92 -24.54 -5.66
CA SER A 220 63.10 -23.57 -6.41
C SER A 220 62.05 -24.26 -7.30
N LEU A 221 62.44 -25.32 -8.01
CA LEU A 221 61.52 -26.12 -8.82
C LEU A 221 60.48 -26.87 -7.96
N GLN A 222 60.88 -27.45 -6.83
CA GLN A 222 59.94 -28.11 -5.91
C GLN A 222 58.95 -27.13 -5.28
N LYS A 223 59.41 -25.93 -4.90
CA LYS A 223 58.53 -24.85 -4.41
C LYS A 223 57.54 -24.41 -5.49
N ARG A 224 58.01 -24.24 -6.73
CA ARG A 224 57.15 -23.91 -7.88
C ARG A 224 56.12 -25.00 -8.19
N VAL A 225 56.47 -26.27 -8.02
CA VAL A 225 55.54 -27.41 -8.21
C VAL A 225 54.44 -27.40 -7.14
N VAL A 226 54.80 -27.18 -5.87
CA VAL A 226 53.81 -27.09 -4.77
C VAL A 226 52.89 -25.88 -4.93
N GLU A 227 53.42 -24.74 -5.35
CA GLU A 227 52.63 -23.54 -5.67
C GLU A 227 51.64 -23.82 -6.81
N LEU A 228 52.08 -24.47 -7.89
CA LEU A 228 51.22 -24.84 -9.01
C LEU A 228 50.18 -25.91 -8.65
N GLU A 229 50.49 -26.84 -7.75
CA GLU A 229 49.52 -27.82 -7.24
C GLU A 229 48.45 -27.16 -6.36
N ASN A 230 48.83 -26.17 -5.55
CA ASN A 230 47.90 -25.39 -4.75
C ASN A 230 47.00 -24.49 -5.63
N GLU A 231 47.57 -23.84 -6.64
CA GLU A 231 46.80 -23.07 -7.62
C GLU A 231 45.82 -23.97 -8.40
N LYS A 232 46.26 -25.17 -8.81
CA LYS A 232 45.38 -26.16 -9.45
C LYS A 232 44.25 -26.60 -8.51
N GLY A 233 44.53 -26.79 -7.22
CA GLY A 233 43.52 -27.09 -6.20
C GLY A 233 42.48 -25.97 -6.07
N ALA A 234 42.92 -24.71 -6.01
CA ALA A 234 42.05 -23.54 -5.95
C ALA A 234 41.19 -23.38 -7.23
N LEU A 235 41.77 -23.63 -8.40
CA LEU A 235 41.04 -23.59 -9.67
C LEU A 235 40.00 -24.71 -9.79
N LEU A 236 40.27 -25.91 -9.26
CA LEU A 236 39.29 -26.99 -9.23
C LEU A 236 38.13 -26.70 -8.28
N LEU A 237 38.39 -26.10 -7.12
CA LEU A 237 37.35 -25.63 -6.19
C LEU A 237 36.47 -24.55 -6.82
N SER A 238 37.10 -23.54 -7.44
CA SER A 238 36.39 -22.50 -8.18
C SER A 238 35.56 -23.06 -9.35
N SER A 239 36.06 -24.11 -10.02
CA SER A 239 35.31 -24.80 -11.08
C SER A 239 34.09 -25.56 -10.56
N ILE A 240 34.14 -26.10 -9.34
CA ILE A 240 33.00 -26.80 -8.71
C ILE A 240 31.95 -25.78 -8.28
N GLU A 241 32.37 -24.69 -7.63
CA GLU A 241 31.48 -23.58 -7.23
C GLU A 241 30.77 -22.96 -8.45
N LEU A 242 31.48 -22.84 -9.58
CA LEU A 242 30.90 -22.33 -10.82
C LEU A 242 29.84 -23.29 -11.41
N GLU A 243 30.07 -24.59 -11.35
CA GLU A 243 29.09 -25.59 -11.83
C GLU A 243 27.86 -25.65 -10.90
N GLU A 244 28.04 -25.49 -9.58
CA GLU A 244 26.94 -25.39 -8.61
C GLU A 244 26.07 -24.15 -8.86
N LEU A 245 26.70 -22.98 -9.05
CA LEU A 245 26.00 -21.74 -9.40
C LEU A 245 25.23 -21.87 -10.73
N LYS A 246 25.79 -22.58 -11.71
CA LYS A 246 25.14 -22.84 -12.99
C LYS A 246 23.92 -23.75 -12.83
N ALA A 247 24.02 -24.80 -12.03
CA ALA A 247 22.90 -25.70 -11.72
C ALA A 247 21.78 -24.96 -10.94
N GLU A 248 22.14 -24.09 -10.01
CA GLU A 248 21.17 -23.26 -9.29
C GLU A 248 20.48 -22.25 -10.22
N ASN A 249 21.22 -21.64 -11.15
CA ASN A 249 20.67 -20.72 -12.14
C ASN A 249 19.71 -21.42 -13.11
N GLU A 250 20.02 -22.64 -13.55
CA GLU A 250 19.11 -23.46 -14.36
C GLU A 250 17.83 -23.84 -13.59
N LYS A 251 17.96 -24.15 -12.29
CA LYS A 251 16.83 -24.41 -11.40
C LYS A 251 15.93 -23.17 -11.23
N LEU A 252 16.51 -22.00 -10.99
CA LEU A 252 15.78 -20.75 -10.87
C LEU A 252 15.11 -20.37 -12.20
N SER A 253 15.80 -20.53 -13.32
CA SER A 253 15.24 -20.31 -14.65
C SER A 253 14.02 -21.22 -14.90
N SER A 254 14.11 -22.50 -14.54
CA SER A 254 12.99 -23.45 -14.65
C SER A 254 11.81 -23.03 -13.76
N GLN A 255 12.08 -22.50 -12.57
CA GLN A 255 11.05 -22.00 -11.65
C GLN A 255 10.37 -20.73 -12.18
N ILE A 256 11.12 -19.81 -12.80
CA ILE A 256 10.58 -18.63 -13.46
C ILE A 256 9.65 -19.04 -14.61
N THR A 257 10.08 -19.96 -15.49
CA THR A 257 9.24 -20.46 -16.58
C THR A 257 7.95 -21.11 -16.08
N LEU A 258 8.00 -21.87 -14.96
CA LEU A 258 6.82 -22.45 -14.35
C LEU A 258 5.85 -21.38 -13.82
N LEU A 259 6.38 -20.37 -13.12
CA LEU A 259 5.57 -19.27 -12.58
C LEU A 259 4.97 -18.40 -13.69
N GLU A 260 5.72 -18.14 -14.77
CA GLU A 260 5.21 -17.44 -15.95
C GLU A 260 4.08 -18.22 -16.64
N ALA A 261 4.19 -19.55 -16.74
CA ALA A 261 3.12 -20.38 -17.28
C ALA A 261 1.86 -20.37 -16.39
N GLN A 262 2.02 -20.34 -15.06
CA GLN A 262 0.90 -20.23 -14.12
C GLN A 262 0.22 -18.86 -14.21
N ASN A 263 0.98 -17.77 -14.29
CA ASN A 263 0.43 -16.43 -14.46
C ASN A 263 -0.33 -16.27 -15.79
N ARG A 264 0.20 -16.81 -16.89
CA ARG A 264 -0.51 -16.81 -18.19
C ARG A 264 -1.80 -17.63 -18.17
N THR A 265 -1.84 -18.72 -17.40
CA THR A 265 -3.06 -19.53 -17.27
C THR A 265 -4.12 -18.79 -16.43
N GLY A 266 -3.71 -18.04 -15.41
CA GLY A 266 -4.60 -17.18 -14.62
C GLY A 266 -5.10 -15.93 -15.37
N GLU A 267 -4.32 -15.39 -16.31
CA GLU A 267 -4.75 -14.31 -17.20
C GLU A 267 -5.74 -14.80 -18.27
N ALA A 268 -5.49 -15.98 -18.88
CA ALA A 268 -6.41 -16.55 -19.86
C ALA A 268 -7.80 -16.89 -19.28
N ASP A 269 -7.87 -17.37 -18.04
CA ASP A 269 -9.16 -17.64 -17.37
C ASP A 269 -9.90 -16.35 -16.95
N ARG A 270 -9.19 -15.21 -16.76
CA ARG A 270 -9.81 -13.89 -16.54
C ARG A 270 -10.29 -13.25 -17.84
N GLU A 271 -9.51 -13.36 -18.91
CA GLU A 271 -9.86 -12.80 -20.23
C GLU A 271 -11.07 -13.51 -20.86
N VAL A 272 -11.25 -14.83 -20.64
CA VAL A 272 -12.43 -15.56 -21.16
C VAL A 272 -13.74 -15.10 -20.50
N SER A 273 -13.70 -14.53 -19.29
CA SER A 273 -14.86 -13.91 -18.65
C SER A 273 -15.15 -12.47 -19.11
N GLU A 274 -14.21 -11.80 -19.75
CA GLU A 274 -14.32 -10.38 -20.13
C GLU A 274 -14.50 -10.16 -21.65
N ILE A 275 -14.18 -11.16 -22.49
CA ILE A 275 -14.27 -11.08 -23.96
C ILE A 275 -15.71 -11.23 -24.53
N SER A 276 -16.74 -11.49 -23.70
CA SER A 276 -18.10 -11.67 -24.22
C SER A 276 -18.85 -10.38 -24.65
N ILE A 277 -18.30 -9.17 -24.48
CA ILE A 277 -19.08 -7.93 -24.70
C ILE A 277 -18.49 -6.94 -25.74
N VAL A 278 -17.24 -7.06 -26.18
CA VAL A 278 -16.63 -6.01 -27.03
C VAL A 278 -15.93 -6.58 -28.25
N ASP A 279 -16.73 -7.06 -29.21
CA ASP A 279 -16.18 -7.58 -30.47
C ASP A 279 -16.97 -7.11 -31.70
N ILE A 280 -17.17 -5.80 -31.83
CA ILE A 280 -17.48 -5.14 -33.12
C ILE A 280 -16.89 -3.71 -33.14
N ALA A 281 -15.62 -3.54 -33.56
CA ALA A 281 -15.22 -2.44 -34.44
C ALA A 281 -13.72 -2.43 -34.80
N ASN A 282 -13.47 -2.57 -36.10
CA ASN A 282 -12.42 -1.90 -36.88
C ASN A 282 -10.94 -2.34 -36.80
N LYS A 283 -10.65 -3.25 -37.73
CA LYS A 283 -9.47 -3.31 -38.63
C LYS A 283 -8.95 -1.95 -39.15
N ARG A 284 -7.62 -1.77 -39.02
CA ARG A 284 -6.59 -1.09 -39.90
C ARG A 284 -5.55 -0.46 -38.95
N SER A 285 -4.23 -0.59 -39.06
CA SER A 285 -3.31 -0.95 -40.14
C SER A 285 -1.92 -1.23 -39.54
N SER A 286 -1.12 -1.98 -40.28
CA SER A 286 0.25 -2.42 -39.97
C SER A 286 1.33 -1.33 -39.94
N SER A 287 2.40 -1.63 -39.19
CA SER A 287 3.84 -1.50 -39.52
C SER A 287 4.68 -0.41 -38.83
N ALA A 288 5.88 -0.89 -38.45
CA ALA A 288 7.17 -0.21 -38.35
C ALA A 288 7.64 0.18 -36.93
N GLU A 289 8.88 -0.22 -36.71
CA GLU A 289 9.70 -0.16 -35.51
C GLU A 289 10.05 1.27 -35.09
N GLU A 290 10.66 1.36 -33.90
CA GLU A 290 11.38 2.50 -33.34
C GLU A 290 10.54 3.54 -32.58
N SER A 291 10.38 3.30 -31.28
CA SER A 291 10.66 4.29 -30.21
C SER A 291 10.06 3.81 -28.89
N GLY A 292 10.86 3.12 -28.07
CA GLY A 292 10.50 2.79 -26.69
C GLY A 292 10.40 4.00 -25.75
N GLN A 293 10.66 5.21 -26.26
CA GLN A 293 10.62 6.46 -25.50
C GLN A 293 9.28 7.21 -25.65
N ASP A 294 8.61 7.09 -26.81
CA ASP A 294 7.38 7.85 -27.14
C ASP A 294 6.11 7.21 -26.55
N VAL A 295 6.18 5.95 -26.13
CA VAL A 295 5.07 5.24 -25.45
C VAL A 295 4.93 5.71 -23.99
N LEU A 296 6.03 6.01 -23.31
CA LEU A 296 6.02 6.48 -21.92
C LEU A 296 5.55 7.94 -21.80
N GLU A 297 5.98 8.82 -22.70
CA GLU A 297 5.50 10.22 -22.74
C GLU A 297 4.03 10.32 -23.13
N ASN A 298 3.52 9.44 -24.01
CA ASN A 298 2.10 9.36 -24.32
C ASN A 298 1.25 8.92 -23.12
N THR A 299 1.68 7.92 -22.35
CA THR A 299 0.92 7.46 -21.18
C THR A 299 0.89 8.50 -20.06
N PHE A 300 1.98 9.23 -19.82
CA PHE A 300 2.01 10.29 -18.82
C PHE A 300 1.13 11.49 -19.21
N SER A 301 1.22 11.93 -20.47
CA SER A 301 0.39 13.01 -21.00
C SER A 301 -1.10 12.64 -21.01
N GLN A 302 -1.41 11.38 -21.30
CA GLN A 302 -2.77 10.85 -21.27
C GLN A 302 -3.33 10.79 -19.84
N LYS A 303 -2.57 10.26 -18.88
CA LYS A 303 -2.94 10.27 -17.46
C LYS A 303 -3.14 11.68 -16.91
N HIS A 304 -2.31 12.64 -17.35
CA HIS A 304 -2.47 14.04 -16.95
C HIS A 304 -3.75 14.66 -17.54
N LYS A 305 -4.14 14.30 -18.78
CA LYS A 305 -5.41 14.72 -19.38
C LYS A 305 -6.61 14.10 -18.66
N GLU A 306 -6.56 12.80 -18.38
CA GLU A 306 -7.60 12.08 -17.62
C GLU A 306 -7.77 12.68 -16.23
N LEU A 307 -6.67 12.96 -15.53
CA LEU A 307 -6.69 13.64 -14.24
C LEU A 307 -7.28 15.06 -14.33
N SER A 308 -6.98 15.79 -15.41
CA SER A 308 -7.52 17.14 -15.65
C SER A 308 -9.03 17.11 -15.92
N VAL A 309 -9.52 16.09 -16.64
CA VAL A 309 -10.95 15.86 -16.88
C VAL A 309 -11.65 15.49 -15.58
N LEU A 310 -11.10 14.56 -14.81
CA LEU A 310 -11.67 14.16 -13.51
C LEU A 310 -11.76 15.35 -12.53
N LEU A 311 -10.74 16.19 -12.47
CA LEU A 311 -10.76 17.40 -11.63
C LEU A 311 -11.83 18.39 -12.06
N LEU A 312 -12.10 18.50 -13.37
CA LEU A 312 -13.17 19.35 -13.90
C LEU A 312 -14.54 18.78 -13.53
N GLU A 313 -14.75 17.48 -13.71
CA GLU A 313 -15.99 16.79 -13.35
C GLU A 313 -16.27 16.86 -11.84
N MET A 314 -15.25 16.71 -11.01
CA MET A 314 -15.38 16.88 -9.55
C MET A 314 -15.79 18.31 -9.18
N LYS A 315 -15.29 19.31 -9.90
CA LYS A 315 -15.67 20.70 -9.69
C LYS A 315 -17.13 20.95 -10.11
N GLU A 316 -17.55 20.42 -11.26
CA GLU A 316 -18.94 20.49 -11.71
C GLU A 316 -19.89 19.80 -10.73
N ALA A 317 -19.52 18.62 -10.22
CA ALA A 317 -20.28 17.93 -9.18
C ALA A 317 -20.35 18.74 -7.87
N GLN A 318 -19.27 19.44 -7.48
CA GLN A 318 -19.31 20.36 -6.33
C GLN A 318 -20.25 21.55 -6.56
N GLU A 319 -20.29 22.11 -7.77
CA GLU A 319 -21.20 23.20 -8.14
C GLU A 319 -22.66 22.72 -8.12
N GLU A 320 -22.94 21.51 -8.60
CA GLU A 320 -24.28 20.90 -8.55
C GLU A 320 -24.71 20.61 -7.10
N ILE A 321 -23.83 20.07 -6.26
CA ILE A 321 -24.09 19.86 -4.83
C ILE A 321 -24.39 21.21 -4.15
N ALA A 322 -23.65 22.27 -4.46
CA ALA A 322 -23.90 23.60 -3.92
C ALA A 322 -25.26 24.16 -4.37
N PHE A 323 -25.62 23.97 -5.65
CA PHE A 323 -26.90 24.36 -6.21
C PHE A 323 -28.07 23.62 -5.56
N LEU A 324 -27.96 22.30 -5.39
CA LEU A 324 -28.96 21.47 -4.70
C LEU A 324 -29.09 21.86 -3.22
N LYS A 325 -27.98 22.15 -2.53
CA LYS A 325 -28.01 22.67 -1.15
C LYS A 325 -28.74 24.00 -1.05
N LEU A 326 -28.56 24.90 -2.02
CA LEU A 326 -29.26 26.19 -2.07
C LEU A 326 -30.77 25.99 -2.26
N GLN A 327 -31.19 25.07 -3.14
CA GLN A 327 -32.60 24.72 -3.31
C GLN A 327 -33.22 24.12 -2.04
N LEU A 328 -32.48 23.27 -1.33
CA LEU A 328 -32.94 22.66 -0.07
C LEU A 328 -33.03 23.70 1.06
N GLN A 329 -32.12 24.67 1.13
CA GLN A 329 -32.19 25.78 2.08
C GLN A 329 -33.30 26.79 1.75
N GLY A 330 -33.56 27.04 0.46
CA GLY A 330 -34.70 27.84 0.02
C GLY A 330 -36.04 27.24 0.44
N LYS A 331 -36.20 25.92 0.31
CA LYS A 331 -37.41 25.19 0.75
C LYS A 331 -37.61 25.18 2.27
N ARG A 332 -36.53 25.10 3.05
CA ARG A 332 -36.58 25.20 4.53
C ARG A 332 -37.07 26.55 5.03
N ALA A 333 -36.89 27.63 4.26
CA ALA A 333 -37.37 28.96 4.62
C ALA A 333 -38.89 29.12 4.35
N GLU A 334 -39.43 28.42 3.35
CA GLU A 334 -40.88 28.41 3.06
C GLU A 334 -41.67 27.44 3.97
N GLU A 335 -41.08 26.32 4.38
CA GLU A 335 -41.71 25.37 5.32
C GLU A 335 -41.79 25.91 6.76
N ALA A 336 -40.83 26.75 7.19
CA ALA A 336 -40.82 27.35 8.53
C ALA A 336 -41.96 28.36 8.76
N ASP A 337 -42.44 29.03 7.71
CA ASP A 337 -43.58 29.96 7.82
C ASP A 337 -44.93 29.23 7.81
N HIS A 338 -45.00 28.01 7.27
CA HIS A 338 -46.23 27.20 7.25
C HIS A 338 -46.46 26.43 8.57
N GLU A 339 -45.41 25.97 9.25
CA GLU A 339 -45.52 25.25 10.52
C GLU A 339 -45.95 26.14 11.71
N VAL A 340 -45.71 27.46 11.64
CA VAL A 340 -46.10 28.40 12.72
C VAL A 340 -47.60 28.74 12.69
N LEU A 341 -48.24 28.64 11.52
CA LEU A 341 -49.70 28.81 11.39
C LEU A 341 -50.47 27.62 11.99
N ASP A 342 -49.98 26.40 11.79
CA ASP A 342 -50.68 25.18 12.19
C ASP A 342 -50.67 24.94 13.73
N GLN A 343 -49.59 25.34 14.41
CA GLN A 343 -49.51 25.24 15.88
C GLN A 343 -50.38 26.24 16.64
N LYS A 344 -50.80 27.34 15.99
CA LYS A 344 -51.62 28.39 16.63
C LYS A 344 -53.11 28.02 16.66
N GLU A 345 -53.58 27.20 15.71
CA GLU A 345 -54.97 26.73 15.66
C GLU A 345 -55.22 25.58 16.64
N MET A 346 -54.28 24.66 16.84
CA MET A 346 -54.44 23.55 17.81
C MET A 346 -54.59 24.04 19.26
N LYS A 347 -53.88 25.11 19.66
CA LYS A 347 -53.94 25.62 21.04
C LYS A 347 -55.24 26.36 21.40
N GLN A 348 -56.06 26.75 20.42
CA GLN A 348 -57.38 27.35 20.69
C GLN A 348 -58.48 26.32 20.95
N MET A 349 -58.30 25.07 20.53
CA MET A 349 -59.32 24.03 20.67
C MET A 349 -59.27 23.29 22.02
N GLU A 350 -58.11 23.29 22.69
CA GLU A 350 -57.91 22.57 23.97
C GLU A 350 -58.36 23.35 25.22
N GLY A 351 -58.51 24.68 25.14
CA GLY A 351 -58.85 25.53 26.28
C GLY A 351 -60.32 25.50 26.71
N LEU A 352 -61.23 24.93 25.91
CA LEU A 352 -62.68 25.00 26.12
C LEU A 352 -63.30 23.74 26.75
N ASN A 353 -62.55 22.65 26.93
CA ASN A 353 -63.13 21.34 27.26
C ASN A 353 -62.88 20.80 28.68
N MET A 354 -62.28 21.55 29.62
CA MET A 354 -61.91 20.99 30.94
C MET A 354 -62.41 21.81 32.15
N THR A 355 -63.71 22.07 32.23
CA THR A 355 -64.37 22.47 33.48
C THR A 355 -65.69 21.73 33.71
N SER A 356 -65.60 20.46 34.08
CA SER A 356 -66.71 19.75 34.72
C SER A 356 -66.22 18.53 35.50
N ARG A 357 -66.62 18.49 36.78
CA ARG A 357 -66.88 17.32 37.64
C ARG A 357 -65.85 16.84 38.70
N PHE A 358 -66.41 16.76 39.92
CA PHE A 358 -66.01 16.08 41.17
C PHE A 358 -64.84 16.71 41.96
N GLY A 359 -64.87 16.90 43.29
CA GLY A 359 -65.66 16.31 44.39
C GLY A 359 -64.67 16.06 45.55
N SER A 360 -64.82 16.76 46.68
CA SER A 360 -64.00 16.61 47.92
C SER A 360 -64.29 15.26 48.63
N PRO A 361 -63.47 14.71 49.58
CA PRO A 361 -62.76 15.45 50.65
C PRO A 361 -61.37 14.92 51.17
N ARG A 362 -60.75 15.76 52.04
CA ARG A 362 -59.52 15.65 52.88
C ARG A 362 -59.51 14.46 53.90
N PRO A 363 -58.53 14.25 54.86
CA PRO A 363 -57.25 14.95 55.22
C PRO A 363 -56.02 14.06 55.70
N ARG A 364 -54.91 14.74 56.09
CA ARG A 364 -53.96 14.51 57.24
C ARG A 364 -52.50 14.00 57.00
N GLN A 365 -51.58 14.95 57.26
CA GLN A 365 -50.45 14.99 58.22
C GLN A 365 -49.10 14.24 58.04
N ARG A 366 -48.04 15.05 58.29
CA ARG A 366 -46.70 14.77 58.89
C ARG A 366 -45.70 13.99 58.04
N SER A 367 -44.39 14.14 58.09
CA SER A 367 -43.40 15.06 58.68
C SER A 367 -42.03 14.47 58.34
N SER A 368 -40.99 15.25 58.03
CA SER A 368 -39.66 15.12 58.66
C SER A 368 -38.58 15.95 57.95
N PHE A 369 -37.79 16.61 58.79
CA PHE A 369 -36.51 17.23 58.53
C PHE A 369 -35.45 16.19 58.14
N SER A 370 -34.49 16.56 57.28
CA SER A 370 -33.10 16.12 57.45
C SER A 370 -32.12 17.16 56.89
N ARG A 371 -31.22 17.61 57.78
CA ARG A 371 -30.03 18.43 57.48
C ARG A 371 -28.92 17.48 57.03
N ARG A 372 -28.08 17.88 56.05
CA ARG A 372 -26.62 18.10 56.26
C ARG A 372 -25.83 18.33 54.96
N SER A 373 -24.87 19.26 55.12
CA SER A 373 -23.52 19.26 54.57
C SER A 373 -23.29 19.69 53.12
N VAL A 374 -23.05 20.99 52.95
CA VAL A 374 -22.25 21.55 51.85
C VAL A 374 -20.81 21.67 52.33
N ILE A 375 -19.91 20.92 51.71
CA ILE A 375 -18.45 21.04 51.86
C ILE A 375 -17.94 21.97 50.75
N LEU A 376 -17.23 23.02 51.17
CA LEU A 376 -16.41 23.89 50.35
C LEU A 376 -15.17 23.13 49.85
N TYR A 377 -14.88 23.19 48.55
CA TYR A 377 -13.49 23.14 48.07
C TYR A 377 -13.21 24.27 47.07
N ARG A 378 -12.19 25.03 47.44
CA ARG A 378 -11.59 26.17 46.78
C ARG A 378 -10.35 25.63 46.06
N GLY A 379 -10.26 25.75 44.74
CA GLY A 379 -9.11 25.34 43.95
C GLY A 379 -8.82 26.34 42.84
N LYS A 380 -7.83 27.21 43.07
CA LYS A 380 -7.22 28.10 42.08
C LYS A 380 -6.44 27.27 41.06
N THR A 381 -6.46 27.65 39.79
CA THR A 381 -5.24 27.82 38.98
C THR A 381 -5.50 28.79 37.83
N LYS A 382 -4.43 29.49 37.46
CA LYS A 382 -4.35 30.65 36.59
C LYS A 382 -3.57 30.24 35.34
N ASN A 383 -3.86 30.93 34.24
CA ASN A 383 -3.00 31.24 33.09
C ASN A 383 -2.69 30.14 32.08
N PHE A 384 -3.11 30.36 30.83
CA PHE A 384 -2.23 30.31 29.66
C PHE A 384 -2.81 31.25 28.57
N CYS A 385 -1.98 32.18 28.08
CA CYS A 385 -2.23 32.98 26.87
C CYS A 385 -1.58 32.27 25.67
N PRO A 386 -2.08 32.48 24.44
CA PRO A 386 -1.50 31.93 23.22
C PRO A 386 -0.44 32.86 22.61
N SER A 387 0.48 32.27 21.85
CA SER A 387 1.22 32.92 20.76
C SER A 387 0.86 32.23 19.46
#